data_AF-A0A1Z4GHX8-F1
#
_entry.id   AF-A0A1Z4GHX8-F1
#
_cell.length_a   1.000
_cell.length_b   1.000
_cell.length_c   1.000
_cell.angle_alpha   90.00
_cell.angle_beta   90.00
_cell.angle_gamma   90.00
#
_symmetry.space_group_name_H-M   'P 1'
#
loop_
_entity.id
_entity.type
_entity.pdbx_description
1 polymer ?
#
loop_
_entity_poly.entity_id
_entity_poly.type
_entity_poly.pdbx_seq_one_letter_code
_entity_poly.pdbx_strand_id
1 'polypeptide(L)'
;MLNAIPLIRLCQLTTTVAVSFAMLAAIKLDSAQAFSLTTFKISGNFAPVADNSSIGLPVSLANGSFNGTYTVDADQLPSSDFVNLTSWTINLVSNNTVLQTLSNTLAGNTAYIQENILAFTDAGLLTGNNQNMYSLELYFNRNFTGVGSTKNGIFLDNSDLGNVPTFGGNQIIFAKSQPVPEPQNFGGIGVVIAMGLWLKNKQKKLQK
;
A
#
# COMPACT_ATOMS: atom_id res chain seq x y z
N MET A 1 48.29 -29.34 -3.31
CA MET A 1 47.54 -28.73 -2.19
C MET A 1 46.78 -27.56 -2.75
N LEU A 2 45.49 -27.73 -3.03
CA LEU A 2 44.64 -26.74 -3.69
C LEU A 2 43.58 -26.29 -2.68
N ASN A 3 43.63 -25.02 -2.27
CA ASN A 3 42.72 -24.44 -1.29
C ASN A 3 41.28 -24.43 -1.82
N ALA A 4 40.36 -25.02 -1.06
CA ALA A 4 38.93 -24.92 -1.27
C ALA A 4 38.42 -23.55 -0.80
N ILE A 5 37.83 -22.78 -1.70
CA ILE A 5 37.07 -21.56 -1.41
C ILE A 5 35.58 -21.96 -1.43
N PRO A 6 34.78 -21.63 -0.40
CA PRO A 6 33.41 -22.11 -0.32
C PRO A 6 32.50 -21.41 -1.34
N LEU A 7 31.70 -22.26 -2.00
CA LEU A 7 30.63 -21.96 -2.93
C LEU A 7 29.49 -21.22 -2.20
N ILE A 8 29.57 -19.89 -2.10
CA ILE A 8 28.42 -19.05 -1.72
C ILE A 8 28.27 -17.97 -2.78
N ARG A 9 27.53 -18.29 -3.84
CA ARG A 9 26.85 -17.30 -4.69
C ARG A 9 25.71 -17.95 -5.46
N LEU A 10 24.67 -17.14 -5.67
CA LEU A 10 23.40 -17.37 -6.36
C LEU A 10 22.28 -17.98 -5.50
N CYS A 11 21.56 -17.11 -4.80
CA CYS A 11 20.13 -16.95 -5.08
C CYS A 11 19.62 -15.57 -4.61
N GLN A 12 19.19 -14.79 -5.61
CA GLN A 12 18.00 -13.92 -5.59
C GLN A 12 18.11 -12.54 -4.94
N LEU A 13 18.85 -11.68 -5.64
CA LEU A 13 18.53 -10.27 -5.82
C LEU A 13 17.24 -10.13 -6.64
N THR A 14 16.08 -9.92 -6.01
CA THR A 14 14.87 -9.39 -6.69
C THR A 14 13.96 -8.66 -5.70
N THR A 15 14.39 -7.53 -5.16
CA THR A 15 13.48 -6.57 -4.50
C THR A 15 14.03 -5.15 -4.62
N THR A 16 14.21 -4.65 -5.84
CA THR A 16 14.61 -3.25 -6.04
C THR A 16 14.07 -2.64 -7.33
N VAL A 17 12.79 -2.83 -7.68
CA VAL A 17 12.14 -2.04 -8.74
C VAL A 17 10.66 -1.86 -8.42
N ALA A 18 10.32 -0.87 -7.58
CA ALA A 18 8.94 -0.39 -7.42
C ALA A 18 8.83 1.02 -6.82
N VAL A 19 9.92 1.57 -6.25
CA VAL A 19 9.86 2.87 -5.54
C VAL A 19 9.89 4.07 -6.50
N SER A 20 10.39 3.90 -7.73
CA SER A 20 10.69 5.02 -8.62
C SER A 20 9.48 5.63 -9.34
N PHE A 21 8.35 4.94 -9.43
CA PHE A 21 7.16 5.45 -10.14
C PHE A 21 6.19 6.21 -9.25
N ALA A 22 6.19 5.97 -7.94
CA ALA A 22 5.29 6.65 -7.01
C ALA A 22 5.66 8.13 -6.80
N MET A 23 6.94 8.50 -6.91
CA MET A 23 7.37 9.90 -6.75
C MET A 23 7.08 10.77 -7.98
N LEU A 24 7.00 10.20 -9.19
CA LEU A 24 6.85 11.01 -10.41
C LEU A 24 5.41 11.48 -10.65
N ALA A 25 4.41 10.80 -10.08
CA ALA A 25 3.00 11.20 -10.18
C ALA A 25 2.64 12.40 -9.27
N ALA A 26 3.49 12.74 -8.28
CA ALA A 26 3.21 13.78 -7.29
C ALA A 26 3.54 15.22 -7.76
N ILE A 27 4.15 15.40 -8.94
CA ILE A 27 4.63 16.72 -9.42
C ILE A 27 3.54 17.52 -10.16
N LYS A 28 2.27 17.09 -10.11
CA LYS A 28 1.13 17.82 -10.69
C LYS A 28 0.08 18.24 -9.65
N LEU A 29 0.52 18.79 -8.52
CA LEU A 29 -0.35 19.64 -7.70
C LEU A 29 0.21 21.06 -7.65
N ASP A 30 -0.56 21.97 -8.25
CA ASP A 30 -0.43 23.42 -8.09
C ASP A 30 -0.63 23.83 -6.62
N SER A 31 0.12 24.86 -6.22
CA SER A 31 0.05 25.62 -4.95
C SER A 31 0.60 24.96 -3.67
N ALA A 32 1.86 25.30 -3.36
CA ALA A 32 2.39 25.83 -2.09
C ALA A 32 1.74 25.45 -0.72
N GLN A 33 1.29 24.22 -0.52
CA GLN A 33 1.22 23.59 0.80
C GLN A 33 2.20 22.40 0.81
N ALA A 34 3.15 22.43 1.73
CA ALA A 34 4.07 21.31 1.92
C ALA A 34 3.30 20.21 2.66
N PHE A 35 2.73 19.26 1.92
CA PHE A 35 2.13 18.06 2.48
C PHE A 35 3.22 17.09 2.93
N SER A 36 3.11 16.55 4.15
CA SER A 36 3.98 15.47 4.62
C SER A 36 3.49 14.10 4.12
N LEU A 37 3.56 13.90 2.80
CA LEU A 37 3.18 12.62 2.19
C LEU A 37 4.11 11.50 2.65
N THR A 38 3.58 10.61 3.49
CA THR A 38 4.31 9.46 4.02
C THR A 38 3.74 8.17 3.44
N THR A 39 4.62 7.28 3.00
CA THR A 39 4.23 5.95 2.50
C THR A 39 4.48 4.89 3.56
N PHE A 40 3.47 4.05 3.78
CA PHE A 40 3.49 2.94 4.71
C PHE A 40 3.41 1.62 3.97
N LYS A 41 4.07 0.59 4.50
CA LYS A 41 3.82 -0.81 4.16
C LYS A 41 2.78 -1.36 5.12
N ILE A 42 1.80 -2.07 4.57
CA ILE A 42 0.79 -2.79 5.33
C ILE A 42 0.89 -4.27 4.99
N SER A 43 0.74 -5.12 5.99
CA SER A 43 0.67 -6.58 5.81
C SER A 43 -0.16 -7.22 6.90
N GLY A 44 -0.76 -8.37 6.63
CA GLY A 44 -1.52 -9.11 7.62
C GLY A 44 -1.94 -10.50 7.17
N ASN A 45 -2.67 -11.19 8.04
CA ASN A 45 -3.12 -12.57 7.87
C ASN A 45 -4.64 -12.66 8.04
N PHE A 46 -5.25 -13.45 7.16
CA PHE A 46 -6.66 -13.82 7.28
C PHE A 46 -6.82 -14.97 8.28
N ALA A 47 -8.03 -15.13 8.81
CA ALA A 47 -8.36 -16.25 9.66
C ALA A 47 -8.24 -17.57 8.87
N PRO A 48 -7.95 -18.70 9.55
CA PRO A 48 -7.86 -20.00 8.91
C PRO A 48 -9.17 -20.47 8.25
N VAL A 49 -10.30 -19.89 8.65
CA VAL A 49 -11.64 -20.21 8.15
C VAL A 49 -12.37 -18.89 7.91
N ALA A 50 -13.05 -18.77 6.76
CA ALA A 50 -13.93 -17.64 6.47
C ALA A 50 -15.20 -17.68 7.33
N ASP A 51 -15.94 -16.58 7.36
CA ASP A 51 -17.20 -16.50 8.10
C ASP A 51 -18.21 -17.51 7.52
N ASN A 52 -19.11 -18.03 8.37
CA ASN A 52 -20.12 -19.00 7.95
C ASN A 52 -20.91 -18.48 6.75
N SER A 53 -21.25 -19.36 5.81
CA SER A 53 -21.93 -19.06 4.53
C SER A 53 -21.15 -18.23 3.52
N SER A 54 -19.92 -17.80 3.82
CA SER A 54 -19.06 -17.14 2.84
C SER A 54 -18.76 -18.06 1.66
N ILE A 55 -18.71 -17.48 0.46
CA ILE A 55 -18.30 -18.14 -0.78
C ILE A 55 -17.31 -17.24 -1.54
N GLY A 56 -16.61 -17.80 -2.54
CA GLY A 56 -15.74 -16.99 -3.39
C GLY A 56 -14.40 -16.62 -2.76
N LEU A 57 -14.04 -15.34 -2.83
CA LEU A 57 -12.70 -14.86 -2.46
C LEU A 57 -12.41 -15.01 -0.94
N PRO A 58 -13.34 -14.73 0.00
CA PRO A 58 -13.12 -14.93 1.43
C PRO A 58 -12.70 -16.36 1.79
N VAL A 59 -13.33 -17.36 1.17
CA VAL A 59 -13.00 -18.78 1.34
C VAL A 59 -11.62 -19.10 0.76
N SER A 60 -11.31 -18.54 -0.41
CA SER A 60 -10.01 -18.73 -1.08
C SER A 60 -8.86 -18.08 -0.32
N LEU A 61 -9.16 -17.02 0.45
CA LEU A 61 -8.23 -16.31 1.33
C LEU A 61 -8.11 -16.92 2.72
N ALA A 62 -8.86 -17.98 3.05
CA ALA A 62 -8.74 -18.68 4.32
C ALA A 62 -7.29 -19.19 4.50
N ASN A 63 -6.70 -18.90 5.67
CA ASN A 63 -5.28 -19.14 5.96
C ASN A 63 -4.28 -18.38 5.05
N GLY A 64 -4.77 -17.35 4.34
CA GLY A 64 -3.99 -16.49 3.47
C GLY A 64 -3.40 -15.27 4.18
N SER A 65 -2.93 -14.32 3.37
CA SER A 65 -2.33 -13.07 3.83
C SER A 65 -2.62 -11.93 2.87
N PHE A 66 -2.33 -10.71 3.30
CA PHE A 66 -2.28 -9.56 2.40
C PHE A 66 -1.00 -8.76 2.64
N ASN A 67 -0.56 -8.05 1.62
CA ASN A 67 0.55 -7.11 1.71
C ASN A 67 0.38 -5.97 0.71
N GLY A 68 0.97 -4.82 1.01
CA GLY A 68 0.86 -3.69 0.12
C GLY A 68 1.47 -2.42 0.68
N THR A 69 1.15 -1.32 0.01
CA THR A 69 1.56 0.02 0.41
C THR A 69 0.41 1.00 0.29
N TYR A 70 0.43 2.03 1.12
CA TYR A 70 -0.43 3.20 0.99
C TYR A 70 0.31 4.48 1.34
N THR A 71 -0.07 5.58 0.72
CA THR A 71 0.48 6.92 0.96
C THR A 71 -0.62 7.83 1.48
N VAL A 72 -0.30 8.62 2.49
CA VAL A 72 -1.23 9.56 3.13
C VAL A 72 -0.48 10.82 3.55
N ASP A 73 -1.20 11.92 3.64
CA ASP A 73 -0.70 13.13 4.30
C ASP A 73 -0.63 12.91 5.81
N ALA A 74 0.59 12.70 6.32
CA ALA A 74 0.82 12.36 7.72
C ALA A 74 0.49 13.52 8.68
N ASP A 75 0.46 14.76 8.19
CA ASP A 75 0.13 15.93 9.01
C ASP A 75 -1.35 15.93 9.44
N GLN A 76 -2.20 15.17 8.75
CA GLN A 76 -3.62 15.01 9.06
C GLN A 76 -3.89 13.86 10.05
N LEU A 77 -2.88 13.06 10.40
CA LEU A 77 -3.02 11.95 11.33
C LEU A 77 -2.40 12.28 12.69
N PRO A 78 -3.06 11.95 13.81
CA PRO A 78 -4.41 11.39 13.93
C PRO A 78 -5.49 12.46 14.10
N SER A 79 -5.17 13.72 13.79
CA SER A 79 -5.96 14.90 14.15
C SER A 79 -7.26 15.06 13.35
N SER A 80 -7.30 14.52 12.13
CA SER A 80 -8.49 14.53 11.28
C SER A 80 -9.36 13.28 11.52
N ASP A 81 -10.68 13.49 11.56
CA ASP A 81 -11.66 12.41 11.67
C ASP A 81 -11.68 11.52 10.42
N PHE A 82 -11.30 12.07 9.26
CA PHE A 82 -11.28 11.36 7.98
C PHE A 82 -10.15 11.87 7.08
N VAL A 83 -9.33 10.95 6.56
CA VAL A 83 -8.20 11.26 5.67
C VAL A 83 -8.19 10.30 4.49
N ASN A 84 -8.30 10.82 3.27
CA ASN A 84 -8.16 10.01 2.06
C ASN A 84 -6.71 9.59 1.82
N LEU A 85 -6.50 8.37 1.36
CA LEU A 85 -5.19 7.91 0.92
C LEU A 85 -4.90 8.42 -0.49
N THR A 86 -3.70 8.94 -0.71
CA THR A 86 -3.28 9.52 -1.99
C THR A 86 -2.97 8.44 -3.02
N SER A 87 -2.31 7.37 -2.61
CA SER A 87 -2.03 6.21 -3.46
C SER A 87 -2.00 4.94 -2.64
N TRP A 88 -2.39 3.80 -3.22
CA TRP A 88 -2.39 2.54 -2.51
C TRP A 88 -2.50 1.33 -3.45
N THR A 89 -1.90 0.22 -3.03
CA THR A 89 -1.96 -1.07 -3.71
C THR A 89 -1.80 -2.18 -2.69
N ILE A 90 -2.81 -3.04 -2.57
CA ILE A 90 -2.88 -4.15 -1.62
C ILE A 90 -3.12 -5.45 -2.38
N ASN A 91 -2.22 -6.40 -2.25
CA ASN A 91 -2.34 -7.74 -2.79
C ASN A 91 -2.93 -8.67 -1.74
N LEU A 92 -3.98 -9.41 -2.12
CA LEU A 92 -4.58 -10.49 -1.34
C LEU A 92 -3.99 -11.82 -1.84
N VAL A 93 -3.39 -12.58 -0.94
CA VAL A 93 -2.49 -13.69 -1.26
C VAL A 93 -2.94 -14.97 -0.57
N SER A 94 -3.00 -16.07 -1.31
CA SER A 94 -3.21 -17.42 -0.78
C SER A 94 -2.21 -18.37 -1.44
N ASN A 95 -1.59 -19.27 -0.66
CA ASN A 95 -0.59 -20.22 -1.17
C ASN A 95 0.49 -19.57 -2.07
N ASN A 96 1.02 -18.42 -1.64
CA ASN A 96 2.01 -17.61 -2.38
C ASN A 96 1.56 -17.07 -3.75
N THR A 97 0.26 -17.10 -4.04
CA THR A 97 -0.33 -16.57 -5.28
C THR A 97 -1.20 -15.36 -4.95
N VAL A 98 -1.04 -14.27 -5.71
CA VAL A 98 -1.94 -13.11 -5.61
C VAL A 98 -3.27 -13.48 -6.25
N LEU A 99 -4.34 -13.49 -5.46
CA LEU A 99 -5.69 -13.80 -5.92
C LEU A 99 -6.43 -12.53 -6.39
N GLN A 100 -6.19 -11.40 -5.74
CA GLN A 100 -6.78 -10.10 -6.06
C GLN A 100 -5.84 -8.98 -5.66
N THR A 101 -5.84 -7.87 -6.41
CA THR A 101 -5.12 -6.64 -6.07
C THR A 101 -6.09 -5.48 -5.97
N LEU A 102 -6.26 -4.95 -4.75
CA LEU A 102 -7.01 -3.73 -4.50
C LEU A 102 -6.08 -2.54 -4.78
N SER A 103 -6.48 -1.56 -5.59
CA SER A 103 -5.65 -0.37 -5.85
C SER A 103 -6.45 0.86 -6.23
N ASN A 104 -5.83 2.04 -6.13
CA ASN A 104 -6.41 3.30 -6.59
C ASN A 104 -6.34 3.53 -8.11
N THR A 105 -5.97 2.52 -8.91
CA THR A 105 -5.77 2.67 -10.35
C THR A 105 -7.08 2.69 -11.15
N LEU A 106 -8.14 2.10 -10.60
CA LEU A 106 -9.47 2.08 -11.20
C LEU A 106 -10.36 3.14 -10.58
N ALA A 107 -11.16 3.82 -11.41
CA ALA A 107 -12.15 4.77 -10.94
C ALA A 107 -13.28 4.04 -10.18
N GLY A 108 -13.69 4.60 -9.04
CA GLY A 108 -14.65 3.97 -8.11
C GLY A 108 -13.99 3.43 -6.85
N ASN A 109 -12.69 3.13 -6.90
CA ASN A 109 -11.95 2.61 -5.76
C ASN A 109 -11.63 3.73 -4.77
N THR A 110 -11.79 3.44 -3.49
CA THR A 110 -11.59 4.41 -2.41
C THR A 110 -10.74 3.79 -1.31
N ALA A 111 -9.97 4.61 -0.61
CA ALA A 111 -9.32 4.18 0.61
C ALA A 111 -9.10 5.39 1.53
N TYR A 112 -9.26 5.16 2.82
CA TYR A 112 -9.22 6.23 3.81
C TYR A 112 -8.80 5.71 5.17
N ILE A 113 -8.41 6.65 6.03
CA ILE A 113 -8.32 6.45 7.47
C ILE A 113 -9.44 7.28 8.10
N GLN A 114 -10.33 6.64 8.85
CA GLN A 114 -11.38 7.31 9.62
C GLN A 114 -11.27 6.89 11.07
N GLU A 115 -11.01 7.84 11.97
CA GLU A 115 -10.71 7.60 13.39
C GLU A 115 -9.56 6.59 13.60
N ASN A 116 -9.89 5.30 13.69
CA ASN A 116 -8.95 4.19 13.87
C ASN A 116 -9.12 3.08 12.82
N ILE A 117 -9.93 3.32 11.78
CA ILE A 117 -10.23 2.39 10.70
C ILE A 117 -9.40 2.76 9.49
N LEU A 118 -8.55 1.84 9.02
CA LEU A 118 -7.90 1.93 7.71
C LEU A 118 -8.68 1.02 6.75
N ALA A 119 -9.31 1.61 5.74
CA ALA A 119 -10.17 0.91 4.79
C ALA A 119 -9.64 1.02 3.36
N PHE A 120 -9.72 -0.08 2.62
CA PHE A 120 -9.46 -0.15 1.18
C PHE A 120 -10.65 -0.79 0.49
N THR A 121 -11.29 -0.07 -0.42
CA THR A 121 -12.47 -0.53 -1.13
C THR A 121 -12.21 -0.52 -2.64
N ASP A 122 -12.36 -1.69 -3.24
CA ASP A 122 -12.39 -1.89 -4.68
C ASP A 122 -13.85 -2.02 -5.07
N ALA A 123 -14.42 -0.91 -5.54
CA ALA A 123 -15.76 -0.87 -6.10
C ALA A 123 -15.55 -0.70 -7.60
N GLY A 124 -15.48 -1.82 -8.31
CA GLY A 124 -15.26 -1.81 -9.75
C GLY A 124 -16.21 -0.85 -10.47
N LEU A 125 -15.85 -0.42 -11.69
CA LEU A 125 -16.71 0.44 -12.50
C LEU A 125 -18.13 -0.15 -12.54
N LEU A 126 -19.12 0.60 -12.07
CA LEU A 126 -20.55 0.25 -12.03
C LEU A 126 -21.14 0.21 -13.45
N THR A 127 -20.53 -0.53 -14.36
CA THR A 127 -20.95 -0.68 -15.74
C THR A 127 -21.51 -2.09 -15.94
N GLY A 128 -22.77 -2.30 -15.53
CA GLY A 128 -23.53 -3.53 -15.79
C GLY A 128 -23.84 -4.41 -14.58
N ASN A 129 -24.38 -5.61 -14.85
CA ASN A 129 -24.95 -6.56 -13.88
C ASN A 129 -23.92 -7.33 -13.03
N ASN A 130 -22.63 -6.99 -13.09
CA ASN A 130 -21.59 -7.61 -12.26
C ASN A 130 -21.01 -6.53 -11.36
N GLN A 131 -21.48 -6.46 -10.11
CA GLN A 131 -20.95 -5.50 -9.14
C GLN A 131 -19.95 -6.20 -8.25
N ASN A 132 -18.66 -6.16 -8.61
CA ASN A 132 -17.62 -6.67 -7.74
C ASN A 132 -17.22 -5.57 -6.76
N MET A 133 -17.60 -5.73 -5.50
CA MET A 133 -17.19 -4.87 -4.40
C MET A 133 -16.41 -5.65 -3.37
N TYR A 134 -15.14 -5.29 -3.17
CA TYR A 134 -14.29 -5.84 -2.12
C TYR A 134 -13.93 -4.75 -1.13
N SER A 135 -13.98 -5.05 0.16
CA SER A 135 -13.52 -4.14 1.22
C SER A 135 -12.54 -4.84 2.13
N LEU A 136 -11.41 -4.18 2.43
CA LEU A 136 -10.47 -4.59 3.45
C LEU A 136 -10.42 -3.52 4.53
N GLU A 137 -10.88 -3.85 5.73
CA GLU A 137 -10.94 -2.93 6.86
C GLU A 137 -10.07 -3.41 8.01
N LEU A 138 -9.24 -2.50 8.53
CA LEU A 138 -8.32 -2.77 9.64
C LEU A 138 -8.63 -1.81 10.79
N TYR A 139 -8.90 -2.35 11.97
CA TYR A 139 -9.27 -1.56 13.14
C TYR A 139 -8.07 -1.40 14.07
N PHE A 140 -7.31 -0.31 13.94
CA PHE A 140 -6.19 0.02 14.81
C PHE A 140 -6.65 0.61 16.15
N ASN A 141 -5.70 0.95 17.03
CA ASN A 141 -6.01 1.72 18.23
C ASN A 141 -6.39 3.15 17.86
N ARG A 142 -7.14 3.82 18.76
CA ARG A 142 -7.39 5.27 18.67
C ARG A 142 -6.05 6.02 18.53
N ASN A 143 -6.09 7.12 17.80
CA ASN A 143 -4.93 7.94 17.46
C ASN A 143 -3.93 7.24 16.51
N PHE A 144 -4.43 6.46 15.55
CA PHE A 144 -3.59 5.79 14.56
C PHE A 144 -2.83 6.81 13.69
N THR A 145 -1.50 6.75 13.71
CA THR A 145 -0.62 7.68 12.98
C THR A 145 -0.09 7.09 11.66
N GLY A 146 -0.70 6.01 11.18
CA GLY A 146 -0.17 5.20 10.09
C GLY A 146 0.80 4.10 10.54
N VAL A 147 1.23 4.08 11.81
CA VAL A 147 2.09 3.03 12.37
C VAL A 147 1.36 2.28 13.47
N GLY A 148 1.41 0.96 13.43
CA GLY A 148 0.84 0.13 14.49
C GLY A 148 0.59 -1.31 14.06
N SER A 149 0.02 -2.08 14.97
CA SER A 149 -0.52 -3.40 14.68
C SER A 149 -1.92 -3.54 15.26
N THR A 150 -2.69 -4.44 14.66
CA THR A 150 -4.02 -4.82 15.14
C THR A 150 -4.23 -6.32 14.99
N LYS A 151 -5.17 -6.86 15.76
CA LYS A 151 -5.71 -8.22 15.62
C LYS A 151 -7.19 -8.20 15.27
N ASN A 152 -7.67 -7.06 14.77
CA ASN A 152 -9.05 -6.83 14.45
C ASN A 152 -9.14 -6.18 13.06
N GLY A 153 -10.00 -6.75 12.24
CA GLY A 153 -10.20 -6.34 10.86
C GLY A 153 -11.04 -7.37 10.13
N ILE A 154 -11.57 -6.99 8.99
CA ILE A 154 -12.40 -7.86 8.17
C ILE A 154 -12.11 -7.60 6.70
N PHE A 155 -12.10 -8.68 5.93
CA PHE A 155 -12.24 -8.62 4.49
C PHE A 155 -13.67 -8.99 4.12
N LEU A 156 -14.30 -8.18 3.29
CA LEU A 156 -15.66 -8.37 2.79
C LEU A 156 -15.64 -8.51 1.28
N ASP A 157 -16.40 -9.48 0.79
CA ASP A 157 -16.68 -9.71 -0.61
C ASP A 157 -18.18 -9.59 -0.83
N ASN A 158 -18.57 -8.66 -1.69
CA ASN A 158 -19.90 -8.49 -2.24
C ASN A 158 -19.76 -8.37 -3.75
N SER A 159 -19.47 -9.51 -4.39
CA SER A 159 -19.25 -9.63 -5.83
C SER A 159 -20.23 -10.59 -6.50
N ASP A 160 -20.24 -10.63 -7.84
CA ASP A 160 -21.05 -11.58 -8.60
C ASP A 160 -20.15 -12.54 -9.38
N LEU A 161 -20.14 -13.82 -9.00
CA LEU A 161 -19.40 -14.85 -9.71
C LEU A 161 -20.28 -15.44 -10.82
N GLY A 162 -20.37 -14.73 -11.96
CA GLY A 162 -21.15 -15.19 -13.11
C GLY A 162 -22.66 -15.20 -12.86
N ASN A 163 -23.18 -14.11 -12.27
CA ASN A 163 -24.57 -13.93 -11.81
C ASN A 163 -24.95 -14.77 -10.57
N VAL A 164 -23.98 -15.34 -9.87
CA VAL A 164 -24.18 -15.90 -8.53
C VAL A 164 -23.67 -14.88 -7.52
N PRO A 165 -24.55 -14.25 -6.72
CA PRO A 165 -24.11 -13.31 -5.69
C PRO A 165 -23.19 -14.01 -4.71
N THR A 166 -21.96 -13.53 -4.60
CA THR A 166 -20.99 -13.95 -3.59
C THR A 166 -20.97 -12.91 -2.49
N PHE A 167 -21.48 -13.30 -1.33
CA PHE A 167 -21.41 -12.51 -0.12
C PHE A 167 -20.63 -13.28 0.94
N GLY A 168 -19.69 -12.62 1.60
CA GLY A 168 -18.93 -13.27 2.65
C GLY A 168 -17.88 -12.39 3.29
N GLY A 169 -17.36 -12.89 4.40
CA GLY A 169 -16.35 -12.23 5.20
C GLY A 169 -15.20 -13.17 5.56
N ASN A 170 -14.01 -12.62 5.78
CA ASN A 170 -12.94 -13.33 6.44
C ASN A 170 -12.25 -12.38 7.44
N GLN A 171 -12.20 -12.81 8.69
CA GLN A 171 -11.60 -12.04 9.78
C GLN A 171 -10.09 -11.89 9.58
N ILE A 172 -9.54 -10.80 10.08
CA ILE A 172 -8.10 -10.52 10.05
C ILE A 172 -7.54 -10.76 11.44
N ILE A 173 -6.72 -11.80 11.57
CA ILE A 173 -6.17 -12.22 12.87
C ILE A 173 -4.95 -11.38 13.28
N PHE A 174 -4.31 -10.74 12.31
CA PHE A 174 -3.18 -9.85 12.53
C PHE A 174 -2.98 -8.93 11.34
N ALA A 175 -2.68 -7.66 11.61
CA ALA A 175 -2.18 -6.71 10.63
C ALA A 175 -1.15 -5.80 11.26
N LYS A 176 -0.22 -5.30 10.43
CA LYS A 176 0.83 -4.36 10.82
C LYS A 176 1.03 -3.32 9.73
N SER A 177 1.01 -2.06 10.13
CA SER A 177 1.44 -0.92 9.32
C SER A 177 2.74 -0.32 9.85
N GLN A 178 3.67 -0.03 8.95
CA GLN A 178 4.97 0.53 9.28
C GLN A 178 5.45 1.43 8.15
N PRO A 179 6.21 2.50 8.44
CA PRO A 179 6.71 3.38 7.39
C PRO A 179 7.58 2.60 6.42
N VAL A 180 7.47 2.91 5.12
CA VAL A 180 8.48 2.48 4.16
C VAL A 180 9.76 3.23 4.55
N PRO A 181 10.86 2.54 4.88
CA PRO A 181 12.11 3.22 5.16
C PRO A 181 12.46 4.10 3.96
N GLU A 182 12.75 5.38 4.18
CA GLU A 182 13.40 6.17 3.16
C GLU A 182 14.64 5.41 2.69
N PRO A 183 14.92 5.37 1.38
CA PRO A 183 16.17 4.78 0.92
C PRO A 183 17.30 5.50 1.65
N GLN A 184 17.99 4.80 2.55
CA GLN A 184 19.16 5.29 3.26
C GLN A 184 20.34 5.40 2.28
N ASN A 185 20.22 6.30 1.30
CA ASN A 185 21.30 6.74 0.45
C ASN A 185 21.50 8.23 0.73
N PHE A 186 22.13 8.51 1.86
CA PHE A 186 22.78 9.78 2.22
C PHE A 186 23.90 10.21 1.23
N GLY A 187 23.98 9.64 0.04
CA GLY A 187 24.90 10.05 -1.03
C GLY A 187 24.23 10.79 -2.20
N GLY A 188 22.90 10.74 -2.36
CA GLY A 188 22.22 11.24 -3.57
C GLY A 188 21.74 12.69 -3.50
N ILE A 189 21.19 13.10 -2.34
CA ILE A 189 20.61 14.45 -2.17
C ILE A 189 21.72 15.52 -2.11
N GLY A 190 22.90 15.18 -1.58
CA GLY A 190 24.07 16.07 -1.56
C GLY A 190 24.57 16.44 -2.97
N VAL A 191 24.47 15.52 -3.93
CA VAL A 191 24.95 15.77 -5.31
C VAL A 191 24.01 16.72 -6.06
N VAL A 192 22.70 16.61 -5.85
CA VAL A 192 21.72 17.50 -6.52
C VAL A 192 21.82 18.94 -6.00
N ILE A 193 22.00 19.13 -4.68
CA ILE A 193 22.22 20.46 -4.10
C ILE A 193 23.56 21.05 -4.61
N ALA A 194 24.62 20.24 -4.67
CA ALA A 194 25.93 20.69 -5.17
C ALA A 194 25.90 21.04 -6.67
N MET A 195 25.20 20.27 -7.50
CA MET A 195 25.03 20.55 -8.94
C MET A 195 24.16 21.79 -9.18
N GLY A 196 23.09 21.98 -8.39
CA GLY A 196 22.25 23.18 -8.46
C GLY A 196 23.03 24.46 -8.11
N LEU A 197 23.87 24.41 -7.07
CA LEU A 197 24.76 25.51 -6.71
C LEU A 197 25.86 25.75 -7.76
N TRP A 198 26.42 24.70 -8.36
CA TRP A 198 27.45 24.83 -9.39
C TRP A 198 26.91 25.43 -10.69
N LEU A 199 25.72 25.02 -11.13
CA LEU A 199 25.04 25.56 -12.32
C LEU A 199 24.67 27.05 -12.11
N LYS A 200 24.18 27.41 -10.92
CA LYS A 200 23.88 28.81 -10.57
C LYS A 200 25.13 29.69 -10.54
N ASN A 201 26.26 29.14 -10.08
CA ASN A 201 27.55 29.84 -10.10
C ASN A 201 28.15 29.96 -11.50
N LYS A 202 27.89 29.00 -12.41
CA LYS A 202 28.27 29.12 -13.83
C LYS A 202 27.44 30.16 -14.57
N GLN A 203 26.12 30.23 -14.33
CA GLN A 203 25.27 31.24 -14.96
C GLN A 203 25.64 32.67 -14.55
N LYS A 204 26.01 32.91 -13.29
CA LYS A 204 26.50 34.22 -12.83
C LYS A 204 27.85 34.64 -13.45
N LYS A 205 28.68 33.70 -13.89
CA LYS A 205 29.97 34.00 -14.54
C LYS A 205 29.85 34.22 -16.06
N LEU A 206 28.76 33.78 -16.67
CA LEU A 206 28.48 33.95 -18.11
C LEU A 206 27.66 35.22 -18.42
N GLN A 207 27.24 35.98 -17.40
CA GLN A 207 26.51 37.24 -17.51
C GLN A 207 27.37 38.47 -17.18
N LYS A 208 28.70 38.37 -17.30
CA LYS A 208 29.63 39.50 -17.24
C LYS A 208 30.46 39.58 -18.49
#